data_AF-A0A377PPE4-F1
#
_entry.id   AF-A0A377PPE4-F1
#
_cell.length_a   1.000
_cell.length_b   1.000
_cell.length_c   1.000
_cell.angle_alpha   90.00
_cell.angle_beta   90.00
_cell.angle_gamma   90.00
#
_symmetry.space_group_name_H-M   'P 1'
#
loop_
_entity.id
_entity.type
_entity.pdbx_description
1 polymer ?
#
loop_
_entity_poly.entity_id
_entity_poly.type
_entity_poly.pdbx_seq_one_letter_code
_entity_poly.pdbx_strand_id
1 'polypeptide(L)'
;MTVFPNPLIEQRADPYIHLHQDGWYYFIASVPEYDRLELRRAQTLEQLADAKPVTIWRKPENGPMSHLIWAPELHFFNGQWVIYFAAAHSPEIKEALFQHRMFALTCNDADPLSGNWIERGRVITPLDTFSLDATSFEYQGKRYYLWAQKDPEIYGNSNLYLAELENAWTIKGQPVMLSKPELEWETCGFWVNEGPAVIRRGGRVFITYSASATDENYCMGAAMGERRRRHSRRLSVA
;
A
#
# COMPACT_ATOMS: atom_id res chain seq x y z
N MET A 1 -16.99 -18.91 18.45
CA MET A 1 -15.92 -18.43 17.55
C MET A 1 -16.55 -18.31 16.17
N THR A 2 -16.47 -17.13 15.56
CA THR A 2 -16.86 -16.99 14.14
C THR A 2 -15.80 -17.70 13.30
N VAL A 3 -16.22 -18.55 12.37
CA VAL A 3 -15.31 -19.26 11.46
C VAL A 3 -15.37 -18.56 10.11
N PHE A 4 -14.24 -18.02 9.66
CA PHE A 4 -14.14 -17.41 8.34
C PHE A 4 -13.72 -18.48 7.31
N PRO A 5 -14.33 -18.50 6.10
CA PRO A 5 -13.87 -19.38 5.04
C PRO A 5 -12.43 -19.00 4.65
N ASN A 6 -11.58 -20.01 4.48
CA ASN A 6 -10.21 -19.85 4.03
C ASN A 6 -9.92 -20.89 2.93
N PRO A 7 -9.57 -20.47 1.70
CA PRO A 7 -9.41 -19.07 1.26
C PRO A 7 -10.73 -18.28 1.29
N LEU A 8 -10.66 -16.99 1.61
CA LEU A 8 -11.84 -16.10 1.63
C LEU A 8 -12.27 -15.74 0.20
N ILE A 9 -11.32 -15.35 -0.64
CA ILE A 9 -11.52 -15.04 -2.05
C ILE A 9 -10.36 -15.65 -2.83
N GLU A 10 -10.65 -16.62 -3.69
CA GLU A 10 -9.62 -17.29 -4.49
C GLU A 10 -9.01 -16.36 -5.55
N GLN A 11 -7.75 -16.64 -5.90
CA GLN A 11 -7.02 -15.96 -6.98
C GLN A 11 -7.01 -14.44 -6.84
N ARG A 12 -6.81 -13.94 -5.62
CA ARG A 12 -6.59 -12.53 -5.32
C ARG A 12 -5.33 -12.40 -4.46
N ALA A 13 -4.33 -11.73 -4.99
CA ALA A 13 -3.12 -11.38 -4.27
C ALA A 13 -3.25 -9.96 -3.70
N ASP A 14 -2.38 -9.61 -2.74
CA ASP A 14 -2.32 -8.27 -2.13
C ASP A 14 -3.69 -7.78 -1.61
N PRO A 15 -4.38 -8.58 -0.76
CA PRO A 15 -5.74 -8.28 -0.35
C PRO A 15 -5.79 -7.08 0.59
N TYR A 16 -6.58 -6.07 0.23
CA TYR A 16 -6.85 -4.93 1.07
C TYR A 16 -8.36 -4.82 1.39
N ILE A 17 -8.68 -4.78 2.68
CA ILE A 17 -10.06 -4.65 3.18
C ILE A 17 -10.19 -3.37 4.00
N HIS A 18 -11.12 -2.50 3.59
CA HIS A 18 -11.49 -1.30 4.33
C HIS A 18 -12.89 -1.43 4.93
N LEU A 19 -13.00 -1.37 6.26
CA LEU A 19 -14.29 -1.16 6.91
C LEU A 19 -14.57 0.35 6.94
N HIS A 20 -15.57 0.77 6.17
CA HIS A 20 -15.96 2.17 6.09
C HIS A 20 -17.04 2.52 7.13
N GLN A 21 -17.24 3.82 7.39
CA GLN A 21 -18.20 4.33 8.38
C GLN A 21 -19.67 4.11 7.97
N ASP A 22 -19.93 3.74 6.73
CA ASP A 22 -21.25 3.33 6.22
C ASP A 22 -21.65 1.90 6.62
N GLY A 23 -20.75 1.18 7.32
CA GLY A 23 -20.97 -0.19 7.77
C GLY A 23 -20.67 -1.27 6.73
N TRP A 24 -20.00 -0.92 5.61
CA TRP A 24 -19.58 -1.87 4.59
C TRP A 24 -18.08 -2.14 4.65
N TYR A 25 -17.73 -3.40 4.44
CA TYR A 25 -16.38 -3.81 4.05
C TYR A 25 -16.24 -3.64 2.55
N TYR A 26 -15.17 -2.97 2.13
CA TYR A 26 -14.76 -2.85 0.73
C TYR A 26 -13.48 -3.66 0.53
N PHE A 27 -13.47 -4.54 -0.47
CA PHE A 27 -12.33 -5.39 -0.81
C PHE A 27 -11.81 -5.05 -2.20
N ILE A 28 -10.51 -4.84 -2.28
CA ILE A 28 -9.75 -4.58 -3.49
C ILE A 28 -8.42 -5.36 -3.40
N ALA A 29 -7.92 -5.83 -4.54
CA ALA A 29 -6.77 -6.74 -4.59
C ALA A 29 -6.17 -6.77 -6.00
N SER A 30 -4.96 -7.32 -6.12
CA SER A 30 -4.38 -7.69 -7.41
C SER A 30 -5.16 -8.85 -8.03
N VAL A 31 -5.62 -8.64 -9.27
CA VAL A 31 -6.21 -9.71 -10.09
C VAL A 31 -5.11 -10.45 -10.85
N PRO A 32 -5.28 -11.75 -11.18
CA PRO A 32 -4.24 -12.54 -11.84
C PRO A 32 -3.79 -11.97 -13.20
N GLU A 33 -4.69 -11.27 -13.91
CA GLU A 33 -4.38 -10.66 -15.20
C GLU A 33 -3.60 -9.34 -15.07
N TYR A 34 -3.52 -8.78 -13.85
CA TYR A 34 -2.91 -7.48 -13.56
C TYR A 34 -3.34 -6.35 -14.51
N ASP A 35 -4.64 -6.29 -14.84
CA ASP A 35 -5.15 -5.44 -15.93
C ASP A 35 -6.17 -4.36 -15.51
N ARG A 36 -6.64 -4.41 -14.27
CA ARG A 36 -7.75 -3.59 -13.80
C ARG A 36 -7.74 -3.43 -12.29
N LEU A 37 -8.55 -2.48 -11.83
CA LEU A 37 -8.94 -2.34 -10.44
C LEU A 37 -10.39 -2.82 -10.30
N GLU A 38 -10.60 -3.85 -9.49
CA GLU A 38 -11.94 -4.35 -9.17
C GLU A 38 -12.26 -4.17 -7.68
N LEU A 39 -13.47 -3.72 -7.40
CA LEU A 39 -13.95 -3.47 -6.05
C LEU A 39 -15.18 -4.35 -5.79
N ARG A 40 -15.28 -4.94 -4.61
CA ARG A 40 -16.52 -5.55 -4.12
C ARG A 40 -16.78 -5.08 -2.69
N ARG A 41 -18.04 -5.12 -2.26
CA ARG A 41 -18.40 -4.79 -0.88
C ARG A 41 -19.40 -5.76 -0.28
N ALA A 42 -19.36 -5.91 1.03
CA ALA A 42 -20.32 -6.67 1.82
C ALA A 42 -20.46 -6.10 3.23
N GLN A 43 -21.54 -6.45 3.96
CA GLN A 43 -21.74 -5.99 5.34
C GLN A 43 -20.96 -6.85 6.35
N THR A 44 -20.56 -8.06 5.97
CA THR A 44 -19.67 -8.91 6.76
C THR A 44 -18.48 -9.40 5.93
N LEU A 45 -17.42 -9.85 6.59
CA LEU A 45 -16.22 -10.35 5.91
C LEU A 45 -16.54 -11.61 5.10
N GLU A 46 -17.34 -12.53 5.64
CA GLU A 46 -17.73 -13.78 5.01
C GLU A 46 -18.49 -13.54 3.69
N GLN A 47 -19.38 -12.55 3.69
CA GLN A 47 -20.16 -12.18 2.52
C GLN A 47 -19.30 -11.59 1.38
N LEU A 48 -18.04 -11.20 1.62
CA LEU A 48 -17.14 -10.78 0.55
C LEU A 48 -16.79 -11.91 -0.42
N ALA A 49 -16.87 -13.18 0.03
CA ALA A 49 -16.64 -14.36 -0.81
C ALA A 49 -17.62 -14.41 -1.99
N ASP A 50 -18.89 -14.10 -1.73
CA ASP A 50 -19.97 -14.14 -2.72
C ASP A 50 -20.28 -12.78 -3.37
N ALA A 51 -19.69 -11.70 -2.85
CA ALA A 51 -19.92 -10.36 -3.36
C ALA A 51 -19.41 -10.21 -4.80
N LYS A 52 -20.28 -9.76 -5.70
CA LYS A 52 -19.95 -9.55 -7.11
C LYS A 52 -18.92 -8.42 -7.26
N PRO A 53 -17.76 -8.66 -7.90
CA PRO A 53 -16.80 -7.61 -8.17
C PRO A 53 -17.29 -6.67 -9.29
N VAL A 54 -16.92 -5.39 -9.17
CA VAL A 54 -17.15 -4.35 -10.16
C VAL A 54 -15.81 -3.81 -10.60
N THR A 55 -15.52 -3.83 -11.91
CA THR A 55 -14.35 -3.12 -12.43
C THR A 55 -14.62 -1.62 -12.44
N ILE A 56 -13.81 -0.88 -11.71
CA ILE A 56 -13.93 0.58 -11.57
C ILE A 56 -12.92 1.35 -12.42
N TRP A 57 -11.84 0.69 -12.83
CA TRP A 57 -10.80 1.26 -13.70
C TRP A 57 -10.08 0.13 -14.44
N ARG A 58 -9.63 0.38 -15.68
CA ARG A 58 -8.83 -0.55 -16.49
C ARG A 58 -7.59 0.16 -17.00
N LYS A 59 -6.50 -0.61 -17.14
CA LYS A 59 -5.27 -0.09 -17.72
C LYS A 59 -5.51 0.46 -19.13
N PRO A 60 -4.93 1.62 -19.49
CA PRO A 60 -4.90 2.06 -20.88
C PRO A 60 -4.03 1.12 -21.73
N GLU A 61 -4.19 1.20 -23.05
CA GLU A 61 -3.39 0.43 -23.99
C GLU A 61 -1.91 0.86 -23.97
N ASN A 62 -1.66 2.16 -23.77
CA ASN A 62 -0.33 2.77 -23.80
C ASN A 62 -0.16 3.77 -22.64
N GLY A 63 1.08 4.18 -22.39
CA GLY A 63 1.39 5.22 -21.40
C GLY A 63 1.83 4.67 -20.04
N PRO A 64 1.94 5.53 -19.01
CA PRO A 64 2.62 5.21 -17.76
C PRO A 64 1.93 4.13 -16.89
N MET A 65 0.65 3.85 -17.14
CA MET A 65 -0.18 2.92 -16.36
C MET A 65 -0.66 1.71 -17.18
N SER A 66 0.01 1.37 -18.28
CA SER A 66 -0.49 0.42 -19.29
C SER A 66 -0.18 -1.05 -19.02
N HIS A 67 0.59 -1.37 -17.98
CA HIS A 67 1.03 -2.74 -17.66
C HIS A 67 1.10 -2.99 -16.16
N LEU A 68 0.86 -4.26 -15.78
CA LEU A 68 1.15 -4.81 -14.44
C LEU A 68 0.52 -3.98 -13.31
N ILE A 69 -0.81 -3.93 -13.27
CA ILE A 69 -1.58 -3.21 -12.25
C ILE A 69 -1.56 -3.99 -10.93
N TRP A 70 -0.86 -3.45 -9.92
CA TRP A 70 -0.51 -4.17 -8.70
C TRP A 70 -0.98 -3.47 -7.42
N ALA A 71 -1.24 -4.30 -6.41
CA ALA A 71 -1.46 -3.99 -5.00
C ALA A 71 -2.30 -2.74 -4.74
N PRO A 72 -3.55 -2.70 -5.26
CA PRO A 72 -4.40 -1.56 -4.99
C PRO A 72 -4.91 -1.53 -3.55
N GLU A 73 -4.89 -0.35 -2.92
CA GLU A 73 -5.51 -0.10 -1.62
C GLU A 73 -6.57 1.01 -1.69
N LEU A 74 -7.73 0.78 -1.07
CA LEU A 74 -8.82 1.76 -0.98
C LEU A 74 -8.78 2.55 0.33
N HIS A 75 -8.61 3.86 0.25
CA HIS A 75 -8.55 4.76 1.38
C HIS A 75 -9.70 5.77 1.35
N PHE A 76 -10.04 6.31 2.52
CA PHE A 76 -10.94 7.45 2.64
C PHE A 76 -10.18 8.65 3.23
N PHE A 77 -10.10 9.73 2.47
CA PHE A 77 -9.33 10.94 2.78
C PHE A 77 -10.24 12.17 2.71
N ASN A 78 -10.50 12.81 3.86
CA ASN A 78 -11.29 14.06 3.95
C ASN A 78 -12.60 14.05 3.13
N GLY A 79 -13.37 12.96 3.18
CA GLY A 79 -14.64 12.85 2.44
C GLY A 79 -14.51 12.35 1.00
N GLN A 80 -13.31 11.97 0.56
CA GLN A 80 -13.01 11.49 -0.79
C GLN A 80 -12.41 10.09 -0.74
N TRP A 81 -12.87 9.22 -1.64
CA TRP A 81 -12.25 7.92 -1.86
C TRP A 81 -10.96 8.08 -2.65
N VAL A 82 -9.92 7.35 -2.24
CA VAL A 82 -8.59 7.38 -2.88
C VAL A 82 -8.14 5.95 -3.08
N ILE A 83 -7.69 5.59 -4.28
CA ILE A 83 -7.00 4.32 -4.50
C ILE A 83 -5.54 4.59 -4.78
N TYR A 84 -4.65 3.94 -4.04
CA TYR A 84 -3.24 3.83 -4.39
C TYR A 84 -3.01 2.50 -5.07
N PHE A 85 -2.21 2.49 -6.14
CA PHE A 85 -1.82 1.27 -6.84
C PHE A 85 -0.49 1.50 -7.54
N ALA A 86 0.16 0.41 -7.95
CA ALA A 86 1.36 0.48 -8.78
C ALA A 86 1.05 0.05 -10.21
N ALA A 87 1.72 0.68 -11.18
CA ALA A 87 1.65 0.28 -12.58
C ALA A 87 2.98 0.58 -13.28
N ALA A 88 3.23 -0.11 -14.38
CA ALA A 88 4.37 0.12 -15.26
C ALA A 88 3.91 0.57 -16.64
N HIS A 89 4.83 1.18 -17.39
CA HIS A 89 4.61 1.53 -18.80
C HIS A 89 4.94 0.38 -19.76
N SER A 90 5.65 -0.65 -19.27
CA SER A 90 6.14 -1.80 -20.03
C SER A 90 6.32 -3.00 -19.07
N PRO A 91 6.14 -4.25 -19.53
CA PRO A 91 6.45 -5.44 -18.74
C PRO A 91 7.94 -5.79 -18.75
N GLU A 92 8.76 -5.05 -19.51
CA GLU A 92 10.21 -5.29 -19.61
C GLU A 92 10.91 -5.13 -18.25
N ILE A 93 11.78 -6.08 -17.95
CA ILE A 93 12.68 -6.05 -16.78
C ILE A 93 13.95 -5.28 -17.14
N LYS A 94 14.31 -4.28 -16.34
CA LYS A 94 15.58 -3.54 -16.45
C LYS A 94 16.33 -3.62 -15.14
N GLU A 95 17.62 -3.93 -15.22
CA GLU A 95 18.47 -4.07 -14.02
C GLU A 95 17.88 -5.05 -12.99
N ALA A 96 17.32 -6.16 -13.48
CA ALA A 96 16.61 -7.17 -12.68
C ALA A 96 15.36 -6.68 -11.94
N LEU A 97 14.80 -5.53 -12.31
CA LEU A 97 13.61 -4.94 -11.71
C LEU A 97 12.52 -4.63 -12.73
N PHE A 98 11.27 -4.68 -12.26
CA PHE A 98 10.16 -4.08 -12.97
C PHE A 98 10.25 -2.55 -12.95
N GLN A 99 9.48 -1.90 -13.84
CA GLN A 99 9.54 -0.45 -14.03
C GLN A 99 8.35 0.29 -13.38
N HIS A 100 7.75 -0.29 -12.35
CA HIS A 100 6.59 0.28 -11.66
C HIS A 100 6.84 1.66 -11.06
N ARG A 101 5.77 2.46 -11.05
CA ARG A 101 5.60 3.67 -10.24
C ARG A 101 4.26 3.61 -9.51
N MET A 102 4.13 4.46 -8.50
CA MET A 102 2.92 4.60 -7.71
C MET A 102 1.98 5.63 -8.34
N PHE A 103 0.68 5.32 -8.34
CA PHE A 103 -0.38 6.16 -8.90
C PHE A 103 -1.53 6.29 -7.91
N ALA A 104 -2.31 7.36 -8.08
CA ALA A 104 -3.51 7.60 -7.29
C ALA A 104 -4.73 7.86 -8.18
N LEU A 105 -5.86 7.25 -7.83
CA LEU A 105 -7.19 7.62 -8.32
C LEU A 105 -8.00 8.25 -7.19
N THR A 106 -8.92 9.16 -7.52
CA THR A 106 -9.87 9.72 -6.54
C THR A 106 -11.31 9.63 -7.02
N CYS A 107 -12.25 9.38 -6.11
CA CYS A 107 -13.68 9.43 -6.38
C CYS A 107 -14.39 10.30 -5.31
N ASN A 108 -15.22 11.24 -5.76
CA ASN A 108 -16.01 12.13 -4.90
C ASN A 108 -17.43 11.62 -4.63
N ASP A 109 -17.86 10.58 -5.35
CA ASP A 109 -19.19 10.03 -5.18
C ASP A 109 -19.26 9.18 -3.91
N ALA A 110 -20.43 9.12 -3.29
CA ALA A 110 -20.61 8.39 -2.05
C ALA A 110 -20.34 6.88 -2.22
N ASP A 111 -20.75 6.30 -3.36
CA ASP A 111 -20.56 4.88 -3.67
C ASP A 111 -19.35 4.68 -4.60
N PRO A 112 -18.23 4.12 -4.12
CA PRO A 112 -17.02 3.95 -4.93
C PRO A 112 -17.15 2.84 -6.00
N LEU A 113 -18.20 2.00 -5.96
CA LEU A 113 -18.43 0.96 -6.96
C LEU A 113 -19.08 1.51 -8.24
N SER A 114 -19.89 2.56 -8.13
CA SER A 114 -20.58 3.21 -9.26
C SER A 114 -20.09 4.62 -9.54
N GLY A 115 -19.23 5.15 -8.68
CA GLY A 115 -18.71 6.51 -8.76
C GLY A 115 -17.71 6.74 -9.89
N ASN A 116 -17.53 8.01 -10.23
CA ASN A 116 -16.58 8.44 -11.24
C ASN A 116 -15.16 8.57 -10.64
N TRP A 117 -14.23 7.78 -11.17
CA TRP A 117 -12.83 7.79 -10.75
C TRP A 117 -11.98 8.71 -11.62
N ILE A 118 -11.22 9.59 -10.97
CA ILE A 118 -10.34 10.59 -11.60
C ILE A 118 -8.89 10.18 -11.36
N GLU A 119 -8.12 10.03 -12.44
CA GLU A 119 -6.67 9.83 -12.39
C GLU A 119 -5.98 11.09 -11.87
N ARG A 120 -5.22 10.96 -10.77
CA ARG A 120 -4.34 12.02 -10.26
C ARG A 120 -2.91 11.92 -10.77
N GLY A 121 -2.64 10.88 -11.56
CA GLY A 121 -1.32 10.58 -12.09
C GLY A 121 -0.40 9.99 -11.03
N ARG A 122 0.90 10.13 -11.31
CA ARG A 122 1.97 9.53 -10.50
C ARG A 122 2.13 10.27 -9.17
N VAL A 123 2.29 9.51 -8.09
CA VAL A 123 2.82 10.02 -6.82
C VAL A 123 4.34 10.13 -6.96
N ILE A 124 4.84 11.36 -7.10
CA ILE A 124 6.25 11.62 -7.40
C ILE A 124 7.09 11.55 -6.13
N THR A 125 8.20 10.82 -6.18
CA THR A 125 9.26 10.80 -5.16
C THR A 125 10.55 11.41 -5.74
N PRO A 126 11.52 11.85 -4.92
CA PRO A 126 12.75 12.48 -5.40
C PRO A 126 13.60 11.58 -6.31
N LEU A 127 13.53 10.26 -6.12
CA LEU A 127 14.21 9.27 -6.96
C LEU A 127 13.22 8.67 -7.95
N ASP A 128 13.57 8.66 -9.23
CA ASP A 128 12.74 8.06 -10.28
C ASP A 128 13.06 6.58 -10.48
N THR A 129 12.69 5.76 -9.50
CA THR A 129 13.03 4.32 -9.45
C THR A 129 11.80 3.44 -9.22
N PHE A 130 11.98 2.11 -9.34
CA PHE A 130 10.94 1.12 -9.04
C PHE A 130 10.27 1.42 -7.70
N SER A 131 8.95 1.64 -7.72
CA SER A 131 8.16 2.02 -6.54
C SER A 131 6.76 1.40 -6.60
N LEU A 132 6.31 0.81 -5.50
CA LEU A 132 5.05 0.08 -5.38
C LEU A 132 4.51 0.04 -3.94
N ASP A 133 3.38 -0.64 -3.77
CA ASP A 133 2.79 -1.03 -2.48
C ASP A 133 2.59 0.13 -1.51
N ALA A 134 2.03 1.21 -2.03
CA ALA A 134 1.74 2.37 -1.22
C ALA A 134 0.51 2.14 -0.34
N THR A 135 0.71 2.33 0.97
CA THR A 135 -0.35 2.47 1.96
C THR A 135 -0.36 3.88 2.57
N SER A 136 -1.47 4.24 3.22
CA SER A 136 -1.56 5.48 3.97
C SER A 136 -2.21 5.29 5.33
N PHE A 137 -1.77 6.09 6.30
CA PHE A 137 -2.36 6.06 7.64
C PHE A 137 -2.26 7.43 8.31
N GLU A 138 -3.22 7.71 9.20
CA GLU A 138 -3.16 8.89 10.05
C GLU A 138 -2.40 8.60 11.33
N TYR A 139 -1.61 9.57 11.79
CA TYR A 139 -0.97 9.56 13.09
C TYR A 139 -0.71 11.00 13.56
N GLN A 140 -1.16 11.33 14.78
CA GLN A 140 -0.98 12.66 15.40
C GLN A 140 -1.49 13.84 14.53
N GLY A 141 -2.67 13.69 13.92
CA GLY A 141 -3.31 14.74 13.11
C GLY A 141 -2.65 14.98 11.75
N LYS A 142 -1.70 14.12 11.35
CA LYS A 142 -1.07 14.11 10.04
C LYS A 142 -1.36 12.80 9.34
N ARG A 143 -1.36 12.80 8.02
CA ARG A 143 -1.42 11.59 7.22
C ARG A 143 -0.04 11.30 6.62
N TYR A 144 0.34 10.04 6.65
CA TYR A 144 1.61 9.56 6.12
C TYR A 144 1.37 8.62 4.95
N TYR A 145 2.29 8.65 4.01
CA TYR A 145 2.44 7.75 2.89
C TYR A 145 3.60 6.81 3.17
N LEU A 146 3.36 5.51 3.10
CA LEU A 146 4.35 4.46 3.35
C LEU A 146 4.37 3.52 2.16
N TRP A 147 5.54 3.26 1.59
CA TRP A 147 5.65 2.50 0.34
C TRP A 147 6.98 1.75 0.24
N ALA A 148 7.08 0.90 -0.78
CA ALA A 148 8.29 0.19 -1.15
C ALA A 148 8.95 0.85 -2.36
N GLN A 149 10.25 1.11 -2.31
CA GLN A 149 10.98 1.73 -3.43
C GLN A 149 12.44 1.29 -3.51
N LYS A 150 12.97 1.20 -4.73
CA LYS A 150 14.39 0.95 -4.99
C LYS A 150 15.23 2.20 -4.75
N ASP A 151 16.29 2.06 -3.96
CA ASP A 151 17.39 3.02 -3.92
C ASP A 151 18.57 2.47 -4.75
N PRO A 152 19.09 3.21 -5.75
CA PRO A 152 20.24 2.78 -6.54
C PRO A 152 21.52 2.58 -5.71
N GLU A 153 21.65 3.27 -4.58
CA GLU A 153 22.83 3.20 -3.71
C GLU A 153 22.76 2.06 -2.68
N ILE A 154 21.60 1.39 -2.55
CA ILE A 154 21.39 0.28 -1.63
C ILE A 154 21.20 -1.00 -2.43
N TYR A 155 22.01 -2.02 -2.17
CA TYR A 155 21.85 -3.33 -2.79
C TYR A 155 20.49 -3.95 -2.45
N GLY A 156 19.89 -4.64 -3.41
CA GLY A 156 18.57 -5.25 -3.30
C GLY A 156 17.50 -4.59 -4.15
N ASN A 157 16.25 -5.05 -4.02
CA ASN A 157 15.15 -4.73 -4.92
C ASN A 157 14.34 -3.52 -4.44
N SER A 158 13.98 -3.48 -3.15
CA SER A 158 13.15 -2.42 -2.56
C SER A 158 13.38 -2.29 -1.06
N ASN A 159 13.23 -1.05 -0.56
CA ASN A 159 13.27 -0.67 0.85
C ASN A 159 11.93 0.00 1.22
N LEU A 160 11.65 0.14 2.51
CA LEU A 160 10.46 0.85 2.99
C LEU A 160 10.74 2.33 3.25
N TYR A 161 9.88 3.21 2.76
CA TYR A 161 9.98 4.66 2.93
C TYR A 161 8.70 5.26 3.48
N LEU A 162 8.85 6.34 4.26
CA LEU A 162 7.77 7.09 4.86
C LEU A 162 7.89 8.58 4.53
N ALA A 163 6.78 9.23 4.20
CA ALA A 163 6.68 10.68 4.07
C ALA A 163 5.32 11.18 4.58
N GLU A 164 5.25 12.45 4.99
CA GLU A 164 3.95 13.10 5.23
C GLU A 164 3.24 13.33 3.89
N LEU A 165 1.91 13.31 3.85
CA LEU A 165 1.13 13.72 2.68
C LEU A 165 0.75 15.20 2.78
N GLU A 166 1.00 15.96 1.72
CA GLU A 166 0.46 17.34 1.56
C GLU A 166 -1.02 17.29 1.15
N ASN A 167 -1.36 16.35 0.25
CA ASN A 167 -2.72 16.00 -0.14
C ASN A 167 -2.76 14.49 -0.43
N ALA A 168 -3.92 13.96 -0.82
CA ALA A 168 -4.10 12.52 -1.00
C ALA A 168 -3.26 11.87 -2.12
N TRP A 169 -2.48 12.62 -2.92
CA TRP A 169 -1.63 12.07 -3.98
C TRP A 169 -0.29 12.80 -4.11
N THR A 170 0.12 13.55 -3.08
CA THR A 170 1.37 14.32 -3.09
C THR A 170 2.07 14.19 -1.75
N ILE A 171 3.28 13.64 -1.76
CA ILE A 171 4.13 13.59 -0.57
C ILE A 171 4.71 14.97 -0.25
N LYS A 172 5.07 15.16 1.02
CA LYS A 172 5.62 16.38 1.57
C LYS A 172 6.97 16.11 2.20
N GLY A 173 7.96 16.92 1.82
CA GLY A 173 9.32 16.80 2.34
C GLY A 173 10.07 15.61 1.76
N GLN A 174 11.15 15.22 2.44
CA GLN A 174 12.01 14.12 2.00
C GLN A 174 11.52 12.78 2.58
N PRO A 175 11.44 11.72 1.75
CA PRO A 175 11.24 10.35 2.23
C PRO A 175 12.25 9.96 3.30
N VAL A 176 11.79 9.24 4.32
CA VAL A 176 12.64 8.63 5.35
C VAL A 176 12.60 7.12 5.15
N MET A 177 13.77 6.50 4.94
CA MET A 177 13.87 5.04 4.90
C MET A 177 13.65 4.46 6.30
N LEU A 178 12.75 3.49 6.42
CA LEU A 178 12.44 2.81 7.68
C LEU A 178 13.14 1.46 7.80
N SER A 179 13.26 0.73 6.69
CA SER A 179 13.81 -0.62 6.64
C SER A 179 14.39 -0.92 5.26
N LYS A 180 15.39 -1.78 5.23
CA LYS A 180 15.95 -2.39 4.00
C LYS A 180 16.11 -3.90 4.26
N PRO A 181 16.02 -4.74 3.22
CA PRO A 181 16.28 -6.17 3.36
C PRO A 181 17.76 -6.41 3.72
N GLU A 182 17.99 -7.03 4.87
CA GLU A 182 19.35 -7.31 5.35
C GLU A 182 19.47 -8.58 6.19
N LEU A 183 18.36 -9.10 6.71
CA LEU A 183 18.34 -10.35 7.45
C LEU A 183 18.22 -11.54 6.49
N GLU A 184 18.75 -12.71 6.88
CA GLU A 184 18.78 -13.90 6.00
C GLU A 184 17.40 -14.23 5.42
N TRP A 185 16.36 -14.20 6.27
CA TRP A 185 14.98 -14.46 5.87
C TRP A 185 14.35 -13.38 4.97
N GLU A 186 14.96 -12.20 4.83
CA GLU A 186 14.50 -11.12 3.93
C GLU A 186 15.12 -11.21 2.53
N THR A 187 16.06 -12.13 2.34
CA THR A 187 16.98 -12.15 1.19
C THR A 187 16.96 -13.46 0.41
N CYS A 188 15.96 -14.32 0.66
CA CYS A 188 15.78 -15.57 -0.07
C CYS A 188 15.19 -15.29 -1.47
N GLY A 189 15.97 -15.62 -2.51
CA GLY A 189 15.61 -15.35 -3.91
C GLY A 189 15.86 -13.89 -4.31
N PHE A 190 15.10 -12.97 -3.71
CA PHE A 190 15.26 -11.52 -3.90
C PHE A 190 15.43 -10.80 -2.56
N TRP A 191 16.12 -9.66 -2.57
CA TRP A 191 16.33 -8.84 -1.38
C TRP A 191 15.23 -7.79 -1.36
N VAL A 192 14.14 -8.08 -0.65
CA VAL A 192 12.88 -7.32 -0.74
C VAL A 192 12.42 -6.90 0.64
N ASN A 193 12.01 -5.63 0.77
CA ASN A 193 11.02 -5.21 1.75
C ASN A 193 9.89 -4.51 0.98
N GLU A 194 8.68 -5.07 1.01
CA GLU A 194 7.51 -4.59 0.27
C GLU A 194 6.20 -4.76 1.06
N GLY A 195 5.04 -4.49 0.45
CA GLY A 195 3.73 -4.69 1.07
C GLY A 195 3.56 -4.10 2.49
N PRO A 196 3.97 -2.85 2.76
CA PRO A 196 3.85 -2.30 4.10
C PRO A 196 2.38 -2.16 4.52
N ALA A 197 2.06 -2.56 5.75
CA ALA A 197 0.74 -2.37 6.35
C ALA A 197 0.86 -1.85 7.79
N VAL A 198 -0.12 -1.07 8.24
CA VAL A 198 -0.04 -0.35 9.52
C VAL A 198 -1.16 -0.75 10.48
N ILE A 199 -0.77 -1.17 11.68
CA ILE A 199 -1.69 -1.42 12.80
C ILE A 199 -1.40 -0.43 13.92
N ARG A 200 -2.44 0.27 14.37
CA ARG A 200 -2.37 1.18 15.53
C ARG A 200 -3.10 0.57 16.71
N ARG A 201 -2.39 0.24 17.78
CA ARG A 201 -2.97 -0.35 18.99
C ARG A 201 -2.17 0.00 20.24
N GLY A 202 -2.86 0.30 21.34
CA GLY A 202 -2.21 0.55 22.63
C GLY A 202 -1.25 1.75 22.63
N GLY A 203 -1.51 2.78 21.81
CA GLY A 203 -0.65 3.95 21.67
C GLY A 203 0.64 3.72 20.86
N ARG A 204 0.78 2.54 20.23
CA ARG A 204 1.90 2.16 19.36
C ARG A 204 1.48 2.12 17.90
N VAL A 205 2.46 2.23 17.02
CA VAL A 205 2.33 2.00 15.58
C VAL A 205 3.17 0.77 15.25
N PHE A 206 2.53 -0.25 14.68
CA PHE A 206 3.19 -1.43 14.14
C PHE A 206 3.14 -1.32 12.62
N ILE A 207 4.30 -1.41 11.98
CA ILE A 207 4.44 -1.47 10.54
C ILE A 207 4.86 -2.89 10.22
N THR A 208 3.98 -3.67 9.62
CA THR A 208 4.35 -4.95 9.03
C THR A 208 4.75 -4.74 7.58
N TYR A 209 5.55 -5.64 7.04
CA TYR A 209 5.98 -5.63 5.64
C TYR A 209 6.31 -7.06 5.22
N SER A 210 6.30 -7.33 3.93
CA SER A 210 6.72 -8.61 3.37
C SER A 210 8.17 -8.59 2.90
N ALA A 211 8.81 -9.75 2.89
CA ALA A 211 10.20 -9.88 2.45
C ALA A 211 10.46 -11.19 1.69
N SER A 212 11.63 -11.29 1.06
CA SER A 212 12.02 -12.37 0.13
C SER A 212 11.16 -12.45 -1.14
N ALA A 213 11.45 -13.44 -2.00
CA ALA A 213 10.66 -13.71 -3.21
C ALA A 213 9.21 -14.12 -2.88
N THR A 214 8.28 -13.89 -3.81
CA THR A 214 6.85 -14.25 -3.70
C THR A 214 6.58 -15.75 -3.93
N ASP A 215 7.49 -16.60 -3.44
CA ASP A 215 7.40 -18.06 -3.41
C ASP A 215 7.20 -18.55 -1.96
N GLU A 216 7.58 -19.80 -1.65
CA GLU A 216 7.47 -20.33 -0.28
C GLU A 216 8.30 -19.57 0.78
N ASN A 217 9.24 -18.73 0.37
CA ASN A 217 10.07 -17.92 1.28
C ASN A 217 9.38 -16.62 1.72
N TYR A 218 8.26 -16.25 1.09
CA TYR A 218 7.57 -15.01 1.37
C TYR A 218 7.07 -14.98 2.82
N CYS A 219 7.47 -13.97 3.58
CA CYS A 219 7.14 -13.87 5.00
C CYS A 219 7.06 -12.42 5.47
N MET A 220 6.52 -12.21 6.69
CA MET A 220 6.27 -10.88 7.24
C MET A 220 7.27 -10.47 8.31
N GLY A 221 7.90 -9.33 8.11
CA GLY A 221 8.60 -8.57 9.14
C GLY A 221 7.66 -7.61 9.90
N ALA A 222 8.12 -7.08 11.02
CA ALA A 222 7.40 -6.05 11.76
C ALA A 222 8.35 -5.09 12.49
N ALA A 223 8.13 -3.79 12.28
CA ALA A 223 8.76 -2.71 13.02
C ALA A 223 7.76 -2.05 13.97
N MET A 224 8.22 -1.68 15.17
CA MET A 224 7.39 -1.01 16.17
C MET A 224 7.90 0.40 16.44
N GLY A 225 7.03 1.39 16.24
CA GLY A 225 7.25 2.78 16.66
C GLY A 225 6.61 3.05 18.02
N GLU A 226 7.39 3.59 18.96
CA GLU A 226 6.92 4.06 20.26
C GLU A 226 7.18 5.55 20.47
N ARG A 227 6.32 6.19 21.28
CA ARG A 227 6.58 7.54 21.76
C ARG A 227 7.78 7.52 22.72
N ARG A 228 8.89 8.18 22.37
CA ARG A 228 9.84 8.62 23.40
C ARG A 228 9.11 9.57 24.35
N ARG A 229 8.85 9.14 25.59
CA ARG A 229 8.42 10.05 26.66
C ARG A 229 9.53 11.08 26.82
N ARG A 230 9.29 12.33 26.39
CA ARG A 230 10.11 13.47 26.81
C ARG A 230 10.11 13.47 28.33
N HIS A 231 11.20 13.03 28.95
CA HIS A 231 11.42 13.30 30.36
C HIS A 231 11.47 14.81 30.50
N SER A 232 10.56 15.39 31.27
CA SER A 232 10.71 16.76 31.74
C SER A 232 12.03 16.80 32.49
N ARG A 233 13.01 17.52 31.95
CA ARG A 233 14.13 18.01 32.76
C ARG A 233 13.49 18.95 33.79
N ARG A 234 13.16 18.43 34.97
CA ARG A 234 13.17 19.25 36.18
C ARG A 234 14.65 19.59 36.39
N LEU A 235 15.04 20.77 35.91
CA LEU A 235 16.20 21.46 36.45
C LEU A 235 15.84 21.78 37.91
N SER A 236 16.35 20.97 38.82
CA SER A 236 16.45 21.34 40.23
C SER A 236 17.42 22.50 40.31
N VAL A 237 16.91 23.63 40.79
CA VAL A 237 17.70 24.74 41.31
C VAL A 237 18.52 24.22 42.48
N ALA A 238 19.83 24.41 42.43
CA ALA A 238 20.74 24.52 43.56
C ALA A 238 21.82 25.52 43.18
#